data_AF-A0A3M1R804-F1
#
_entry.id   AF-A0A3M1R804-F1
#
_cell.length_a   1.000
_cell.length_b   1.000
_cell.length_c   1.000
_cell.angle_alpha   90.00
_cell.angle_beta   90.00
_cell.angle_gamma   90.00
#
_symmetry.space_group_name_H-M   'P 1'
#
loop_
_entity.id
_entity.type
_entity.pdbx_description
1 polymer ?
#
loop_
_entity_poly.entity_id
_entity_poly.type
_entity_poly.pdbx_seq_one_letter_code
_entity_poly.pdbx_strand_id
1 'polypeptide(L)'
;GDDASISLEVKSGTFTTVENYTEASQAVITHTESTGYIAAAAQFRLTGADGSYDFTLSGGESLSQVAQMIRAQSGTTGVTASVYGDQLLIQSTDTGSSAFVTFQLLSGTFDIEGDTAGTAYGTNATAQASGSDGTPGDTTIDGNRFIVNSGGFHFEIEFQPGFTGEFDPITVSGEAIPFALSTSLTRNFTLSIPSVLSTKLGGISGTLDQIASGGAYSGLGSNTSRALRIVDEALADLTKIEGHVDGFYNAAVTSSSNLLSDVQSKLESAIEETDGYDEDEETTLLTKAQNLYDNGVAALQILNLQRSSIITMIQKIAGLL
;
A
#
# COMPACT_ATOMS: atom_id res chain seq x y z
N GLY A 1 -0.61 3.17 -39.59
CA GLY A 1 0.27 2.06 -39.24
C GLY A 1 1.64 2.64 -39.08
N ASP A 2 1.89 3.22 -37.91
CA ASP A 2 3.21 3.66 -37.48
C ASP A 2 3.52 2.82 -36.25
N ASP A 3 4.60 2.04 -36.31
CA ASP A 3 5.07 1.27 -35.17
C ASP A 3 5.69 2.23 -34.15
N ALA A 4 4.90 2.62 -33.14
CA ALA A 4 5.38 3.33 -31.98
C ALA A 4 6.25 2.39 -31.11
N SER A 5 7.49 2.14 -31.55
CA SER A 5 8.41 1.22 -30.88
C SER A 5 8.92 1.78 -29.55
N ILE A 6 8.20 1.46 -28.48
CA ILE A 6 8.61 1.75 -27.10
C ILE A 6 9.72 0.75 -26.71
N SER A 7 10.97 1.19 -26.75
CA SER A 7 12.11 0.40 -26.24
C SER A 7 12.23 0.58 -24.72
N LEU A 8 11.76 -0.40 -23.95
CA LEU A 8 11.90 -0.46 -22.50
C LEU A 8 12.53 -1.79 -22.08
N GLU A 9 13.64 -1.73 -21.35
CA GLU A 9 14.33 -2.90 -20.78
C GLU A 9 13.86 -3.11 -19.33
N VAL A 10 13.02 -4.13 -19.07
CA VAL A 10 12.42 -4.42 -17.75
C VAL A 10 12.58 -5.91 -17.40
N LYS A 11 12.68 -6.25 -16.10
CA LYS A 11 13.37 -7.46 -15.63
C LYS A 11 12.67 -8.38 -14.56
N SER A 12 11.36 -8.29 -14.20
CA SER A 12 10.76 -9.24 -13.20
C SER A 12 9.21 -9.44 -13.03
N GLY A 13 8.60 -10.67 -13.23
CA GLY A 13 7.18 -11.18 -13.02
C GLY A 13 6.56 -12.12 -14.14
N THR A 14 5.34 -11.89 -14.71
CA THR A 14 4.82 -12.25 -16.10
C THR A 14 3.33 -11.87 -16.27
N PHE A 15 2.93 -11.30 -17.42
CA PHE A 15 1.54 -11.03 -17.84
C PHE A 15 1.27 -11.71 -19.19
N THR A 16 0.30 -12.63 -19.26
CA THR A 16 0.30 -13.64 -20.34
C THR A 16 -0.29 -13.16 -21.66
N THR A 17 -1.45 -12.48 -21.66
CA THR A 17 -2.02 -11.74 -22.81
C THR A 17 -3.24 -10.97 -22.35
N VAL A 18 -3.50 -9.79 -22.92
CA VAL A 18 -4.87 -9.23 -22.97
C VAL A 18 -5.31 -9.18 -24.43
N GLU A 19 -6.34 -9.97 -24.70
CA GLU A 19 -7.01 -10.06 -25.98
C GLU A 19 -8.27 -9.18 -25.94
N ASN A 20 -8.60 -8.56 -27.07
CA ASN A 20 -9.83 -7.77 -27.23
C ASN A 20 -9.99 -6.62 -26.21
N TYR A 21 -8.94 -5.82 -25.97
CA TYR A 21 -9.08 -4.60 -25.17
C TYR A 21 -10.03 -3.60 -25.84
N THR A 22 -11.10 -3.23 -25.12
CA THR A 22 -11.94 -2.06 -25.39
C THR A 22 -11.73 -1.05 -24.26
N GLU A 23 -11.50 0.21 -24.59
CA GLU A 23 -11.33 1.28 -23.59
C GLU A 23 -12.55 1.44 -22.66
N ALA A 24 -12.29 2.02 -21.50
CA ALA A 24 -13.32 2.48 -20.58
C ALA A 24 -14.04 3.71 -21.14
N SER A 25 -15.35 3.78 -20.91
CA SER A 25 -16.14 4.95 -21.27
C SER A 25 -16.32 5.88 -20.06
N GLN A 26 -16.44 7.18 -20.35
CA GLN A 26 -16.97 8.16 -19.41
C GLN A 26 -18.48 7.98 -19.28
N ALA A 27 -19.04 8.32 -18.13
CA ALA A 27 -20.48 8.58 -18.04
C ALA A 27 -20.81 9.80 -18.90
N VAL A 28 -21.81 9.69 -19.78
CA VAL A 28 -22.24 10.79 -20.65
C VAL A 28 -23.75 10.99 -20.56
N ILE A 29 -24.16 12.24 -20.31
CA ILE A 29 -25.51 12.72 -20.54
C ILE A 29 -25.45 13.86 -21.56
N THR A 30 -26.48 13.97 -22.41
CA THR A 30 -26.54 14.98 -23.47
C THR A 30 -27.74 15.90 -23.26
N HIS A 31 -27.59 17.17 -23.56
CA HIS A 31 -28.69 18.12 -23.66
C HIS A 31 -28.67 18.74 -25.06
N THR A 32 -29.79 18.68 -25.77
CA THR A 32 -29.89 19.10 -27.18
C THR A 32 -30.79 20.33 -27.30
N GLU A 33 -30.27 21.44 -27.83
CA GLU A 33 -31.00 22.70 -28.04
C GLU A 33 -30.88 23.12 -29.50
N SER A 34 -31.97 23.02 -30.27
CA SER A 34 -32.05 23.26 -31.73
C SER A 34 -31.62 24.65 -32.20
N THR A 35 -31.25 25.56 -31.29
CA THR A 35 -30.77 26.91 -31.58
C THR A 35 -29.34 27.17 -31.11
N GLY A 36 -28.73 26.25 -30.35
CA GLY A 36 -27.46 26.46 -29.64
C GLY A 36 -27.56 27.39 -28.40
N TYR A 37 -28.79 27.78 -28.01
CA TYR A 37 -29.08 28.61 -26.84
C TYR A 37 -30.13 27.95 -25.94
N ILE A 38 -30.01 28.18 -24.64
CA ILE A 38 -30.92 27.72 -23.60
C ILE A 38 -32.29 28.40 -23.78
N ALA A 39 -33.34 27.61 -24.01
CA ALA A 39 -34.68 28.11 -24.32
C ALA A 39 -35.37 28.81 -23.14
N ALA A 40 -35.12 28.37 -21.90
CA ALA A 40 -35.73 28.91 -20.69
C ALA A 40 -34.80 28.82 -19.47
N ALA A 41 -35.03 29.67 -18.47
CA ALA A 41 -34.27 29.63 -17.22
C ALA A 41 -34.53 28.32 -16.46
N ALA A 42 -33.46 27.74 -15.92
CA ALA A 42 -33.50 26.48 -15.18
C ALA A 42 -32.50 26.47 -14.02
N GLN A 43 -32.77 25.66 -13.00
CA GLN A 43 -31.80 25.32 -11.97
C GLN A 43 -31.69 23.81 -11.87
N PHE A 44 -30.47 23.29 -11.80
CA PHE A 44 -30.20 21.87 -11.71
C PHE A 44 -28.96 21.59 -10.87
N ARG A 45 -28.91 20.39 -10.30
CA ARG A 45 -27.73 19.83 -9.66
C ARG A 45 -27.05 18.86 -10.59
N LEU A 46 -25.73 18.97 -10.75
CA LEU A 46 -24.90 17.87 -11.23
C LEU A 46 -24.17 17.26 -10.04
N THR A 47 -24.08 15.94 -10.03
CA THR A 47 -23.26 15.16 -9.11
C THR A 47 -22.40 14.19 -9.91
N GLY A 48 -21.11 14.13 -9.60
CA GLY A 48 -20.20 13.09 -10.06
C GLY A 48 -19.36 12.58 -8.89
N ALA A 49 -18.17 12.04 -9.19
CA ALA A 49 -17.33 11.38 -8.19
C ALA A 49 -16.89 12.31 -7.03
N ASP A 50 -16.51 13.56 -7.35
CA ASP A 50 -15.95 14.49 -6.35
C ASP A 50 -17.01 15.19 -5.49
N GLY A 51 -18.26 15.24 -5.95
CA GLY A 51 -19.34 15.93 -5.23
C GLY A 51 -20.47 16.46 -6.11
N SER A 52 -21.26 17.37 -5.53
CA SER A 52 -22.43 18.00 -6.15
C SER A 52 -22.29 19.51 -6.25
N TYR A 53 -22.80 20.12 -7.32
CA TYR A 53 -22.93 21.56 -7.46
C TYR A 53 -24.26 21.97 -8.11
N ASP A 54 -24.84 23.07 -7.63
CA ASP A 54 -26.10 23.64 -8.11
C ASP A 54 -25.84 24.75 -9.13
N PHE A 55 -26.25 24.52 -10.38
CA PHE A 55 -26.13 25.46 -11.48
C PHE A 55 -27.45 26.21 -11.68
N THR A 56 -27.34 27.49 -12.05
CA THR A 56 -28.49 28.33 -12.44
C THR A 56 -28.24 28.85 -13.85
N LEU A 57 -29.21 28.65 -14.73
CA LEU A 57 -29.20 29.11 -16.11
C LEU A 57 -30.25 30.19 -16.35
N SER A 58 -29.91 31.11 -17.24
CA SER A 58 -30.82 32.10 -17.83
C SER A 58 -31.18 31.73 -19.26
N GLY A 59 -32.43 32.00 -19.65
CA GLY A 59 -32.84 31.86 -21.06
C GLY A 59 -32.01 32.78 -21.96
N GLY A 60 -31.53 32.27 -23.09
CA GLY A 60 -30.67 32.96 -24.04
C GLY A 60 -29.16 32.83 -23.81
N GLU A 61 -28.71 32.10 -22.78
CA GLU A 61 -27.30 31.70 -22.68
C GLU A 61 -26.94 30.67 -23.76
N SER A 62 -25.74 30.75 -24.34
CA SER A 62 -25.28 29.78 -25.33
C SER A 62 -24.78 28.49 -24.67
N LEU A 63 -24.92 27.34 -25.34
CA LEU A 63 -24.40 26.06 -24.84
C LEU A 63 -22.89 26.13 -24.50
N SER A 64 -22.11 26.94 -25.22
CA SER A 64 -20.69 27.16 -24.93
C SER A 64 -20.43 27.89 -23.61
N GLN A 65 -21.31 28.82 -23.20
CA GLN A 65 -21.23 29.47 -21.90
C GLN A 65 -21.61 28.48 -20.78
N VAL A 66 -22.66 27.68 -20.99
CA VAL A 66 -23.05 26.61 -20.05
C VAL A 66 -21.91 25.60 -19.86
N ALA A 67 -21.29 25.15 -20.94
CA ALA A 67 -20.17 24.22 -20.88
C ALA A 67 -18.94 24.83 -20.17
N GLN A 68 -18.68 26.13 -20.32
CA GLN A 68 -17.64 26.82 -19.56
C GLN A 68 -17.97 26.91 -18.05
N MET A 69 -19.22 27.20 -17.71
CA MET A 69 -19.68 27.23 -16.32
C MET A 69 -19.55 25.86 -15.64
N ILE A 70 -19.94 24.77 -16.31
CA ILE A 70 -19.77 23.41 -15.79
C ILE A 70 -18.28 23.09 -15.60
N ARG A 71 -17.43 23.32 -16.61
CA ARG A 71 -15.98 23.11 -16.51
C ARG A 71 -15.35 23.90 -15.36
N ALA A 72 -15.81 25.10 -15.07
CA ALA A 72 -15.29 25.92 -13.96
C ALA A 72 -15.53 25.29 -12.58
N GLN A 73 -16.49 24.37 -12.45
CA GLN A 73 -16.78 23.60 -11.23
C GLN A 73 -16.34 22.13 -11.31
N SER A 74 -15.60 21.74 -12.37
CA SER A 74 -15.24 20.33 -12.60
C SER A 74 -14.46 19.68 -11.46
N GLY A 75 -13.60 20.42 -10.75
CA GLY A 75 -12.88 19.93 -9.57
C GLY A 75 -13.68 20.01 -8.26
N THR A 76 -14.98 20.28 -8.34
CA THR A 76 -15.94 20.19 -7.23
C THR A 76 -17.00 19.12 -7.48
N THR A 77 -17.18 18.71 -8.74
CA THR A 77 -18.19 17.72 -9.14
C THR A 77 -17.63 16.44 -9.75
N GLY A 78 -16.41 16.42 -10.26
CA GLY A 78 -15.91 15.34 -11.11
C GLY A 78 -16.56 15.31 -12.50
N VAL A 79 -17.16 16.44 -12.95
CA VAL A 79 -17.94 16.53 -14.19
C VAL A 79 -17.42 17.64 -15.09
N THR A 80 -17.21 17.32 -16.37
CA THR A 80 -16.84 18.26 -17.43
C THR A 80 -17.97 18.40 -18.45
N ALA A 81 -17.84 19.33 -19.40
CA ALA A 81 -18.79 19.48 -20.48
C ALA A 81 -18.12 19.89 -21.80
N SER A 82 -18.65 19.44 -22.93
CA SER A 82 -18.23 19.80 -24.29
C SER A 82 -19.47 20.17 -25.13
N VAL A 83 -19.25 20.86 -26.26
CA VAL A 83 -20.34 21.24 -27.18
C VAL A 83 -20.03 20.69 -28.56
N TYR A 84 -20.97 19.97 -29.14
CA TYR A 84 -20.86 19.36 -30.46
C TYR A 84 -22.09 19.72 -31.29
N GLY A 85 -21.96 20.75 -32.14
CA GLY A 85 -23.11 21.34 -32.84
C GLY A 85 -24.13 21.91 -31.85
N ASP A 86 -25.35 21.41 -31.94
CA ASP A 86 -26.50 21.81 -31.11
C ASP A 86 -26.61 21.00 -29.79
N GLN A 87 -25.59 20.20 -29.46
CA GLN A 87 -25.57 19.34 -28.29
C GLN A 87 -24.54 19.79 -27.25
N LEU A 88 -24.96 19.88 -26.00
CA LEU A 88 -24.13 19.98 -24.81
C LEU A 88 -23.93 18.58 -24.24
N LEU A 89 -22.73 18.04 -24.38
CA LEU A 89 -22.35 16.76 -23.77
C LEU A 89 -21.80 17.07 -22.39
N ILE A 90 -22.36 16.46 -21.35
CA ILE A 90 -21.91 16.56 -19.96
C ILE A 90 -21.37 15.19 -19.57
N GLN A 91 -20.11 15.14 -19.13
CA GLN A 91 -19.33 13.90 -19.07
C GLN A 91 -18.60 13.81 -17.73
N SER A 92 -18.42 12.62 -17.18
CA SER A 92 -17.51 12.43 -16.04
C SER A 92 -16.09 12.80 -16.46
N THR A 93 -15.29 13.38 -15.56
CA THR A 93 -13.86 13.62 -15.83
C THR A 93 -13.09 12.31 -15.94
N ASP A 94 -13.53 11.30 -15.18
CA ASP A 94 -12.93 9.98 -15.10
C ASP A 94 -13.70 8.96 -15.95
N THR A 95 -13.11 7.79 -16.13
CA THR A 95 -13.68 6.66 -16.90
C THR A 95 -13.90 5.46 -15.99
N GLY A 96 -14.82 4.57 -16.34
CA GLY A 96 -15.08 3.35 -15.57
C GLY A 96 -16.48 3.25 -14.99
N SER A 97 -16.82 2.10 -14.42
CA SER A 97 -18.11 1.86 -13.75
C SER A 97 -18.24 2.63 -12.43
N SER A 98 -17.11 3.08 -11.88
CA SER A 98 -16.99 4.00 -10.75
C SER A 98 -17.32 5.45 -11.14
N ALA A 99 -17.13 5.83 -12.41
CA ALA A 99 -17.46 7.15 -12.93
C ALA A 99 -18.96 7.27 -13.23
N PHE A 100 -19.59 8.34 -12.76
CA PHE A 100 -21.00 8.61 -12.99
C PHE A 100 -21.28 10.11 -13.15
N VAL A 101 -22.39 10.45 -13.79
CA VAL A 101 -22.97 11.80 -13.82
C VAL A 101 -24.46 11.68 -13.50
N THR A 102 -24.88 12.20 -12.36
CA THR A 102 -26.29 12.36 -11.99
C THR A 102 -26.72 13.80 -12.21
N PHE A 103 -27.75 13.99 -13.01
CA PHE A 103 -28.48 15.24 -13.18
C PHE A 103 -29.78 15.22 -12.37
N GLN A 104 -30.05 16.30 -11.65
CA GLN A 104 -31.31 16.52 -10.96
C GLN A 104 -31.84 17.92 -11.28
N LEU A 105 -33.01 18.00 -11.95
CA LEU A 105 -33.71 19.25 -12.15
C LEU A 105 -34.27 19.76 -10.80
N LEU A 106 -33.95 21.02 -10.45
CA LEU A 106 -34.43 21.68 -9.24
C LEU A 106 -35.59 22.64 -9.55
N SER A 107 -35.52 23.37 -10.68
CA SER A 107 -36.62 24.19 -11.19
C SER A 107 -36.44 24.54 -12.68
N GLY A 108 -37.51 25.03 -13.32
CA GLY A 108 -37.51 25.40 -14.74
C GLY A 108 -37.71 24.20 -15.66
N THR A 109 -37.15 24.27 -16.88
CA THR A 109 -37.19 23.21 -17.89
C THR A 109 -35.79 23.03 -18.48
N PHE A 110 -35.23 21.84 -18.34
CA PHE A 110 -33.93 21.48 -18.92
C PHE A 110 -33.91 19.96 -19.07
N ASP A 111 -34.13 19.48 -20.29
CA ASP A 111 -34.29 18.06 -20.59
C ASP A 111 -32.95 17.39 -20.88
N ILE A 112 -32.82 16.12 -20.49
CA ILE A 112 -31.59 15.33 -20.62
C ILE A 112 -31.87 14.08 -21.45
N GLU A 113 -31.01 13.83 -22.43
CA GLU A 113 -30.88 12.59 -23.18
C GLU A 113 -29.71 11.78 -22.57
N GLY A 114 -30.03 10.75 -21.78
CA GLY A 114 -29.07 9.92 -21.06
C GLY A 114 -29.71 8.62 -20.58
N ASP A 115 -28.99 7.83 -19.78
CA ASP A 115 -29.53 6.60 -19.20
C ASP A 115 -30.62 6.88 -18.14
N THR A 116 -31.32 5.82 -17.79
CA THR A 116 -32.56 5.74 -17.04
C THR A 116 -32.51 6.54 -15.74
N ALA A 117 -33.50 7.44 -15.56
CA ALA A 117 -33.68 8.29 -14.37
C ALA A 117 -32.63 9.41 -14.17
N GLY A 118 -31.93 9.84 -15.23
CA GLY A 118 -31.09 11.05 -15.18
C GLY A 118 -29.71 10.83 -14.58
N THR A 119 -29.29 9.58 -14.40
CA THR A 119 -27.89 9.23 -14.10
C THR A 119 -27.33 8.42 -15.26
N ALA A 120 -26.16 8.81 -15.76
CA ALA A 120 -25.33 7.96 -16.60
C ALA A 120 -24.16 7.40 -15.78
N TYR A 121 -23.73 6.19 -16.15
CA TYR A 121 -22.52 5.55 -15.65
C TYR A 121 -21.53 5.37 -16.80
N GLY A 122 -20.25 5.44 -16.49
CA GLY A 122 -19.22 4.97 -17.39
C GLY A 122 -19.17 3.44 -17.38
N THR A 123 -18.34 2.88 -18.23
CA THR A 123 -18.03 1.44 -18.24
C THR A 123 -16.54 1.28 -18.04
N ASN A 124 -16.12 0.29 -17.25
CA ASN A 124 -14.71 -0.12 -17.22
C ASN A 124 -14.28 -0.57 -18.61
N ALA A 125 -12.97 -0.53 -18.84
CA ALA A 125 -12.38 -1.23 -19.97
C ALA A 125 -12.78 -2.70 -19.90
N THR A 126 -12.98 -3.33 -21.06
CA THR A 126 -13.18 -4.78 -21.13
C THR A 126 -11.99 -5.39 -21.83
N ALA A 127 -11.53 -6.52 -21.33
CA ALA A 127 -10.42 -7.25 -21.89
C ALA A 127 -10.55 -8.72 -21.47
N GLN A 128 -10.09 -9.62 -22.33
CA GLN A 128 -9.99 -11.03 -22.01
C GLN A 128 -8.54 -11.34 -21.66
N ALA A 129 -8.27 -11.57 -20.38
CA ALA A 129 -6.98 -12.10 -19.93
C ALA A 129 -6.98 -13.63 -20.07
N SER A 130 -6.03 -14.16 -20.84
CA SER A 130 -5.84 -15.61 -21.03
C SER A 130 -4.68 -16.10 -20.15
N GLY A 131 -4.87 -17.17 -19.36
CA GLY A 131 -3.88 -17.70 -18.42
C GLY A 131 -4.36 -17.74 -16.96
N SER A 132 -3.41 -17.77 -16.00
CA SER A 132 -3.71 -17.69 -14.55
C SER A 132 -4.46 -16.41 -14.17
N ASP A 133 -4.14 -15.34 -14.88
CA ASP A 133 -4.53 -13.96 -14.57
C ASP A 133 -5.99 -13.68 -14.97
N GLY A 134 -6.62 -14.60 -15.71
CA GLY A 134 -8.05 -14.62 -16.05
C GLY A 134 -8.95 -15.23 -14.98
N THR A 135 -8.41 -15.62 -13.82
CA THR A 135 -9.21 -16.15 -12.70
C THR A 135 -10.03 -15.02 -12.06
N PRO A 136 -11.36 -15.15 -11.88
CA PRO A 136 -12.17 -14.12 -11.25
C PRO A 136 -11.71 -13.80 -9.82
N GLY A 137 -11.17 -12.60 -9.63
CA GLY A 137 -10.63 -12.11 -8.36
C GLY A 137 -9.16 -11.71 -8.41
N ASP A 138 -8.36 -12.30 -9.31
CA ASP A 138 -6.92 -12.02 -9.41
C ASP A 138 -6.64 -10.75 -10.24
N THR A 139 -7.53 -10.43 -11.19
CA THR A 139 -7.52 -9.19 -11.97
C THR A 139 -8.76 -8.35 -11.65
N THR A 140 -8.55 -7.10 -11.24
CA THR A 140 -9.58 -6.06 -11.10
C THR A 140 -9.37 -5.00 -12.18
N ILE A 141 -10.45 -4.51 -12.79
CA ILE A 141 -10.41 -3.42 -13.77
C ILE A 141 -11.23 -2.25 -13.21
N ASP A 142 -10.67 -1.05 -13.27
CA ASP A 142 -11.30 0.21 -12.85
C ASP A 142 -10.92 1.30 -13.86
N GLY A 143 -11.88 1.79 -14.64
CA GLY A 143 -11.59 2.63 -15.80
C GLY A 143 -10.65 1.91 -16.79
N ASN A 144 -9.63 2.63 -17.27
CA ASN A 144 -8.58 2.09 -18.14
C ASN A 144 -7.45 1.34 -17.38
N ARG A 145 -7.56 1.21 -16.06
CA ARG A 145 -6.54 0.60 -15.20
C ARG A 145 -6.84 -0.86 -14.91
N PHE A 146 -5.81 -1.68 -15.07
CA PHE A 146 -5.76 -3.09 -14.77
C PHE A 146 -4.91 -3.30 -13.51
N ILE A 147 -5.52 -3.90 -12.50
CA ILE A 147 -4.87 -4.23 -11.23
C ILE A 147 -4.77 -5.75 -11.14
N VAL A 148 -3.55 -6.29 -11.23
CA VAL A 148 -3.28 -7.74 -11.17
C VAL A 148 -2.60 -8.05 -9.84
N ASN A 149 -3.20 -8.96 -9.07
CA ASN A 149 -2.69 -9.43 -7.78
C ASN A 149 -2.38 -10.92 -7.89
N SER A 150 -1.12 -11.26 -8.23
CA SER A 150 -0.72 -12.64 -8.50
C SER A 150 0.63 -12.96 -7.88
N GLY A 151 0.76 -14.12 -7.24
CA GLY A 151 2.02 -14.61 -6.66
C GLY A 151 2.63 -13.74 -5.53
N GLY A 152 1.84 -12.87 -4.90
CA GLY A 152 2.33 -11.89 -3.91
C GLY A 152 2.85 -10.58 -4.53
N PHE A 153 2.71 -10.40 -5.84
CA PHE A 153 2.96 -9.14 -6.54
C PHE A 153 1.65 -8.37 -6.77
N HIS A 154 1.77 -7.05 -6.81
CA HIS A 154 0.71 -6.12 -7.18
C HIS A 154 1.19 -5.32 -8.39
N PHE A 155 0.48 -5.41 -9.51
CA PHE A 155 0.79 -4.69 -10.73
C PHE A 155 -0.38 -3.79 -11.12
N GLU A 156 -0.07 -2.55 -11.49
CA GLU A 156 -1.02 -1.55 -11.98
C GLU A 156 -0.59 -1.18 -13.40
N ILE A 157 -1.44 -1.47 -14.38
CA ILE A 157 -1.21 -1.18 -15.81
C ILE A 157 -2.34 -0.27 -16.27
N GLU A 158 -2.03 0.96 -16.66
CA GLU A 158 -3.02 1.93 -17.10
C GLU A 158 -2.84 2.26 -18.59
N PHE A 159 -3.91 2.10 -19.36
CA PHE A 159 -3.91 2.36 -20.80
C PHE A 159 -4.31 3.80 -21.10
N GLN A 160 -3.63 4.41 -22.07
CA GLN A 160 -4.03 5.72 -22.57
C GLN A 160 -5.41 5.64 -23.25
N PRO A 161 -6.29 6.65 -23.06
CA PRO A 161 -7.55 6.75 -23.80
C PRO A 161 -7.32 6.67 -25.32
N GLY A 162 -8.20 5.96 -26.02
CA GLY A 162 -8.10 5.65 -27.44
C GLY A 162 -7.23 4.42 -27.78
N PHE A 163 -6.57 3.79 -26.81
CA PHE A 163 -5.90 2.50 -27.06
C PHE A 163 -6.94 1.40 -27.34
N THR A 164 -6.76 0.68 -28.45
CA THR A 164 -7.56 -0.50 -28.80
C THR A 164 -6.66 -1.49 -29.52
N GLY A 165 -6.86 -2.78 -29.24
CA GLY A 165 -6.08 -3.88 -29.82
C GLY A 165 -5.47 -4.83 -28.79
N GLU A 166 -4.62 -5.71 -29.27
CA GLU A 166 -3.80 -6.60 -28.45
C GLU A 166 -2.50 -5.88 -28.08
N PHE A 167 -1.93 -6.22 -26.92
CA PHE A 167 -0.55 -5.90 -26.61
C PHE A 167 0.19 -7.18 -26.21
N ASP A 168 1.48 -7.23 -26.55
CA ASP A 168 2.30 -8.41 -26.33
C ASP A 168 2.35 -8.82 -24.84
N PRO A 169 2.52 -10.13 -24.54
CA PRO A 169 2.72 -10.64 -23.19
C PRO A 169 3.79 -9.83 -22.45
N ILE A 170 3.43 -9.09 -21.41
CA ILE A 170 4.41 -8.33 -20.63
C ILE A 170 5.15 -9.30 -19.70
N THR A 171 6.17 -9.99 -20.23
CA THR A 171 7.13 -10.81 -19.45
C THR A 171 8.25 -9.95 -18.85
N VAL A 172 7.88 -8.96 -18.07
CA VAL A 172 8.17 -8.97 -16.63
C VAL A 172 8.64 -10.42 -16.22
N SER A 173 9.89 -10.75 -15.79
CA SER A 173 10.33 -12.14 -15.40
C SER A 173 11.48 -12.27 -14.34
N GLY A 174 11.23 -12.60 -13.06
CA GLY A 174 12.29 -12.48 -12.02
C GLY A 174 11.88 -12.71 -10.56
N GLU A 175 12.87 -12.91 -9.69
CA GLU A 175 12.67 -13.40 -8.31
C GLU A 175 11.94 -12.38 -7.41
N ALA A 176 10.80 -12.80 -6.84
CA ALA A 176 10.25 -12.15 -5.65
C ALA A 176 11.34 -12.17 -4.57
N ILE A 177 11.78 -11.00 -4.08
CA ILE A 177 12.89 -10.94 -3.11
C ILE A 177 12.47 -11.71 -1.84
N PRO A 178 13.10 -12.84 -1.50
CA PRO A 178 12.68 -13.65 -0.36
C PRO A 178 13.33 -13.10 0.92
N PHE A 179 12.56 -12.31 1.68
CA PHE A 179 13.00 -11.71 2.93
C PHE A 179 13.04 -12.73 4.08
N ALA A 180 14.03 -13.63 4.06
CA ALA A 180 14.29 -14.54 5.18
C ALA A 180 14.91 -13.79 6.37
N LEU A 181 14.10 -13.64 7.43
CA LEU A 181 14.48 -13.20 8.77
C LEU A 181 15.60 -14.11 9.31
N SER A 182 16.83 -13.59 9.39
CA SER A 182 18.00 -14.36 9.81
C SER A 182 19.10 -13.43 10.31
N THR A 183 19.81 -13.85 11.36
CA THR A 183 20.88 -13.11 12.07
C THR A 183 22.18 -12.94 11.27
N SER A 184 22.14 -13.13 9.95
CA SER A 184 23.33 -13.09 9.08
C SER A 184 23.60 -11.68 8.55
N LEU A 185 24.70 -11.07 9.03
CA LEU A 185 25.21 -9.75 8.60
C LEU A 185 25.51 -9.66 7.08
N THR A 186 25.52 -10.79 6.37
CA THR A 186 25.72 -10.86 4.92
C THR A 186 24.42 -10.75 4.11
N ARG A 187 23.24 -10.81 4.74
CA ARG A 187 21.95 -10.64 4.05
C ARG A 187 21.54 -9.16 4.09
N ASN A 188 21.95 -8.41 3.08
CA ASN A 188 21.48 -7.06 2.84
C ASN A 188 20.09 -7.08 2.19
N PHE A 189 19.24 -6.13 2.60
CA PHE A 189 17.89 -5.96 2.08
C PHE A 189 17.73 -4.58 1.45
N THR A 190 17.20 -4.55 0.22
CA THR A 190 17.02 -3.34 -0.57
C THR A 190 15.57 -2.90 -0.53
N LEU A 191 15.29 -1.78 0.16
CA LEU A 191 14.01 -1.09 0.06
C LEU A 191 14.01 -0.20 -1.19
N SER A 192 13.26 -0.61 -2.20
CA SER A 192 13.03 0.22 -3.40
C SER A 192 11.90 1.21 -3.14
N ILE A 193 12.26 2.46 -2.84
CA ILE A 193 11.30 3.56 -2.72
C ILE A 193 11.11 4.20 -4.10
N PRO A 194 9.86 4.32 -4.62
CA PRO A 194 9.58 5.12 -5.80
C PRO A 194 10.08 6.58 -5.69
N SER A 195 10.38 7.19 -6.82
CA SER A 195 10.96 8.54 -6.87
C SER A 195 9.95 9.61 -6.44
N VAL A 196 10.18 10.25 -5.28
CA VAL A 196 9.42 11.42 -4.79
C VAL A 196 9.74 12.76 -5.50
N LEU A 197 10.41 12.72 -6.66
CA LEU A 197 10.62 13.91 -7.49
C LEU A 197 9.28 14.40 -8.04
N SER A 198 9.05 15.72 -8.07
CA SER A 198 7.81 16.32 -8.58
C SER A 198 7.52 16.00 -10.06
N THR A 199 8.54 15.62 -10.85
CA THR A 199 8.41 15.13 -12.23
C THR A 199 8.00 13.66 -12.34
N LYS A 200 7.73 13.00 -11.21
CA LYS A 200 7.41 11.57 -11.06
C LYS A 200 6.26 11.28 -10.09
N LEU A 201 5.59 12.33 -9.59
CA LEU A 201 4.41 12.25 -8.76
C LEU A 201 3.24 12.89 -9.51
N GLY A 202 2.11 12.17 -9.60
CA GLY A 202 0.98 12.47 -10.48
C GLY A 202 0.88 11.49 -11.65
N GLY A 203 -0.28 11.47 -12.32
CA GLY A 203 -0.63 10.49 -13.34
C GLY A 203 -1.14 11.13 -14.65
N ILE A 204 -2.30 10.67 -15.12
CA ILE A 204 -2.90 11.10 -16.41
C ILE A 204 -3.18 12.60 -16.44
N SER A 205 -3.58 13.22 -15.32
CA SER A 205 -3.86 14.67 -15.31
C SER A 205 -2.59 15.50 -15.53
N GLY A 206 -1.43 14.99 -15.13
CA GLY A 206 -0.13 15.64 -15.19
C GLY A 206 0.71 15.35 -13.95
N THR A 207 1.89 15.97 -13.87
CA THR A 207 2.85 15.80 -12.76
C THR A 207 3.00 17.06 -11.91
N LEU A 208 3.42 16.93 -10.65
CA LEU A 208 3.54 18.06 -9.71
C LEU A 208 4.44 19.21 -10.20
N ASP A 209 5.44 18.95 -11.04
CA ASP A 209 6.26 20.02 -11.63
C ASP A 209 5.46 20.92 -12.59
N GLN A 210 4.39 20.40 -13.20
CA GLN A 210 3.57 21.13 -14.17
C GLN A 210 2.61 22.14 -13.50
N ILE A 211 2.36 22.00 -12.19
CA ILE A 211 1.59 22.95 -11.37
C ILE A 211 2.47 23.89 -10.53
N ALA A 212 3.78 23.63 -10.45
CA ALA A 212 4.74 24.52 -9.80
C ALA A 212 4.80 25.88 -10.52
N SER A 213 5.12 26.96 -9.79
CA SER A 213 5.09 28.34 -10.31
C SER A 213 5.80 28.51 -11.66
N GLY A 214 5.03 28.78 -12.71
CA GLY A 214 5.50 28.91 -14.10
C GLY A 214 5.29 27.68 -15.00
N GLY A 215 4.76 26.58 -14.46
CA GLY A 215 4.36 25.38 -15.21
C GLY A 215 3.08 25.56 -16.05
N ALA A 216 2.80 24.60 -16.94
CA ALA A 216 1.66 24.66 -17.86
C ALA A 216 0.28 24.68 -17.17
N TYR A 217 0.19 24.11 -15.96
CA TYR A 217 -1.02 24.05 -15.13
C TYR A 217 -0.91 24.92 -13.87
N SER A 218 0.13 25.76 -13.78
CA SER A 218 0.31 26.76 -12.72
C SER A 218 -0.72 27.88 -12.82
N GLY A 219 -1.88 27.75 -12.17
CA GLY A 219 -2.79 28.88 -12.04
C GLY A 219 -4.11 28.62 -11.30
N LEU A 220 -4.52 29.63 -10.54
CA LEU A 220 -5.91 29.82 -10.12
C LEU A 220 -6.69 30.38 -11.32
N GLY A 221 -7.63 29.62 -11.86
CA GLY A 221 -8.41 29.98 -13.06
C GLY A 221 -8.99 28.77 -13.77
N SER A 222 -8.95 28.75 -15.10
CA SER A 222 -9.45 27.63 -15.92
C SER A 222 -8.74 26.30 -15.68
N ASN A 223 -7.55 26.32 -15.06
CA ASN A 223 -6.74 25.14 -14.78
C ASN A 223 -6.89 24.62 -13.34
N THR A 224 -7.62 25.30 -12.45
CA THR A 224 -7.73 24.93 -11.02
C THR A 224 -8.12 23.46 -10.83
N SER A 225 -9.18 23.01 -11.51
CA SER A 225 -9.66 21.62 -11.44
C SER A 225 -8.64 20.59 -11.92
N ARG A 226 -7.84 20.94 -12.94
CA ARG A 226 -6.77 20.06 -13.42
C ARG A 226 -5.60 20.03 -12.45
N ALA A 227 -5.27 21.17 -11.84
CA ALA A 227 -4.23 21.25 -10.83
C ALA A 227 -4.60 20.48 -9.54
N LEU A 228 -5.87 20.49 -9.13
CA LEU A 228 -6.37 19.67 -8.02
C LEU A 228 -6.15 18.18 -8.30
N ARG A 229 -6.64 17.64 -9.42
CA ARG A 229 -6.43 16.22 -9.75
C ARG A 229 -4.95 15.81 -9.85
N ILE A 230 -4.06 16.69 -10.31
CA ILE A 230 -2.60 16.43 -10.29
C ILE A 230 -2.09 16.28 -8.85
N VAL A 231 -2.61 17.06 -7.90
CA VAL A 231 -2.29 16.93 -6.47
C VAL A 231 -2.89 15.64 -5.89
N ASP A 232 -4.12 15.28 -6.26
CA ASP A 232 -4.78 14.07 -5.76
C ASP A 232 -4.12 12.78 -6.28
N GLU A 233 -3.77 12.74 -7.57
CA GLU A 233 -2.97 11.66 -8.18
C GLU A 233 -1.59 11.54 -7.48
N ALA A 234 -0.90 12.65 -7.25
CA ALA A 234 0.38 12.68 -6.55
C ALA A 234 0.29 12.29 -5.06
N LEU A 235 -0.84 12.60 -4.41
CA LEU A 235 -1.12 12.17 -3.04
C LEU A 235 -1.38 10.67 -2.97
N ALA A 236 -2.06 10.09 -3.98
CA ALA A 236 -2.24 8.66 -4.10
C ALA A 236 -0.89 7.94 -4.29
N ASP A 237 0.01 8.48 -5.12
CA ASP A 237 1.39 7.97 -5.25
C ASP A 237 2.14 8.00 -3.91
N LEU A 238 2.08 9.13 -3.19
CA LEU A 238 2.73 9.25 -1.88
C LEU A 238 2.15 8.27 -0.85
N THR A 239 0.83 8.05 -0.88
CA THR A 239 0.16 7.07 -0.01
C THR A 239 0.63 5.63 -0.30
N LYS A 240 0.85 5.28 -1.58
CA LYS A 240 1.46 3.98 -1.95
C LYS A 240 2.90 3.87 -1.42
N ILE A 241 3.69 4.94 -1.55
CA ILE A 241 5.07 4.99 -1.02
C ILE A 241 5.11 4.82 0.51
N GLU A 242 4.23 5.50 1.24
CA GLU A 242 4.08 5.36 2.69
C GLU A 242 3.72 3.91 3.07
N GLY A 243 2.75 3.29 2.39
CA GLY A 243 2.41 1.88 2.57
C GLY A 243 3.58 0.90 2.36
N HIS A 244 4.47 1.16 1.40
CA HIS A 244 5.69 0.36 1.21
C HIS A 244 6.71 0.54 2.36
N VAL A 245 6.86 1.76 2.88
CA VAL A 245 7.76 2.06 4.02
C VAL A 245 7.22 1.45 5.31
N ASP A 246 5.92 1.59 5.57
CA ASP A 246 5.25 1.00 6.72
C ASP A 246 5.23 -0.53 6.68
N GLY A 247 5.01 -1.11 5.49
CA GLY A 247 5.15 -2.55 5.26
C GLY A 247 6.55 -3.04 5.61
N PHE A 248 7.59 -2.33 5.15
CA PHE A 248 8.97 -2.65 5.51
C PHE A 248 9.26 -2.50 7.01
N TYR A 249 8.82 -1.42 7.65
CA TYR A 249 9.03 -1.19 9.08
C TYR A 249 8.36 -2.28 9.92
N ASN A 250 7.06 -2.51 9.70
CA ASN A 250 6.28 -3.47 10.48
C ASN A 250 6.70 -4.92 10.24
N ALA A 251 6.99 -5.31 9.00
CA ALA A 251 7.37 -6.69 8.69
C ALA A 251 8.84 -6.99 8.98
N ALA A 252 9.78 -6.11 8.58
CA ALA A 252 11.21 -6.38 8.68
C ALA A 252 11.82 -5.89 10.00
N VAL A 253 11.58 -4.64 10.41
CA VAL A 253 12.23 -4.04 11.58
C VAL A 253 11.68 -4.64 12.86
N THR A 254 10.35 -4.66 13.05
CA THR A 254 9.72 -5.23 14.25
C THR A 254 10.01 -6.72 14.40
N SER A 255 9.93 -7.51 13.31
CA SER A 255 10.22 -8.94 13.39
C SER A 255 11.70 -9.24 13.67
N SER A 256 12.63 -8.46 13.09
CA SER A 256 14.07 -8.59 13.40
C SER A 256 14.38 -8.19 14.84
N SER A 257 13.72 -7.15 15.37
CA SER A 257 13.83 -6.75 16.78
C SER A 257 13.39 -7.87 17.73
N ASN A 258 12.25 -8.50 17.44
CA ASN A 258 11.74 -9.63 18.23
C ASN A 258 12.70 -10.83 18.16
N LEU A 259 13.22 -11.18 16.97
CA LEU A 259 14.20 -12.26 16.82
C LEU A 259 15.49 -11.99 17.60
N LEU A 260 16.00 -10.74 17.58
CA LEU A 260 17.19 -10.37 18.33
C LEU A 260 16.94 -10.39 19.84
N SER A 261 15.75 -9.98 20.30
CA SER A 261 15.34 -10.11 21.72
C SER A 261 15.26 -11.57 22.16
N ASP A 262 14.71 -12.45 21.32
CA ASP A 262 14.67 -13.90 21.58
C ASP A 262 16.07 -14.52 21.63
N VAL A 263 16.97 -14.09 20.74
CA VAL A 263 18.37 -14.55 20.72
C VAL A 263 19.13 -14.03 21.93
N GLN A 264 18.93 -12.77 22.33
CA GLN A 264 19.49 -12.21 23.56
C GLN A 264 19.05 -13.03 24.78
N SER A 265 17.74 -13.23 24.96
CA SER A 265 17.21 -14.00 26.10
C SER A 265 17.75 -15.43 26.14
N LYS A 266 17.86 -16.11 24.99
CA LYS A 266 18.47 -17.46 24.91
C LYS A 266 19.96 -17.46 25.22
N LEU A 267 20.70 -16.41 24.85
CA LEU A 267 22.11 -16.27 25.20
C LEU A 267 22.29 -15.97 26.70
N GLU A 268 21.44 -15.14 27.29
CA GLU A 268 21.41 -14.88 28.74
C GLU A 268 21.15 -16.19 29.50
N SER A 269 20.11 -16.95 29.15
CA SER A 269 19.85 -18.25 29.78
C SER A 269 20.97 -19.28 29.55
N ALA A 270 21.60 -19.32 28.37
CA ALA A 270 22.72 -20.23 28.12
C ALA A 270 24.00 -19.84 28.89
N ILE A 271 24.20 -18.55 29.14
CA ILE A 271 25.27 -18.05 30.03
C ILE A 271 24.94 -18.41 31.48
N GLU A 272 23.71 -18.21 31.93
CA GLU A 272 23.27 -18.63 33.27
C GLU A 272 23.38 -20.16 33.48
N GLU A 273 23.13 -20.97 32.45
CA GLU A 273 23.32 -22.44 32.52
C GLU A 273 24.80 -22.86 32.49
N THR A 274 25.69 -22.06 31.90
CA THR A 274 27.12 -22.42 31.71
C THR A 274 28.05 -21.84 32.79
N ASP A 275 27.87 -20.57 33.14
CA ASP A 275 28.66 -19.83 34.14
C ASP A 275 27.93 -19.71 35.50
N GLY A 276 26.65 -20.08 35.57
CA GLY A 276 25.94 -20.21 36.83
C GLY A 276 26.48 -21.39 37.63
N TYR A 277 26.82 -21.14 38.90
CA TYR A 277 27.04 -22.21 39.87
C TYR A 277 25.69 -22.59 40.48
N ASP A 278 25.42 -23.88 40.62
CA ASP A 278 24.27 -24.36 41.39
C ASP A 278 24.55 -24.07 42.88
N GLU A 279 23.91 -23.03 43.42
CA GLU A 279 24.09 -22.60 44.80
C GLU A 279 23.71 -23.71 45.80
N ASP A 280 22.73 -24.56 45.45
CA ASP A 280 22.25 -25.65 46.29
C ASP A 280 23.23 -26.83 46.28
N GLU A 281 23.82 -27.18 45.13
CA GLU A 281 24.87 -28.20 45.05
C GLU A 281 26.13 -27.74 45.80
N GLU A 282 26.62 -26.52 45.57
CA GLU A 282 27.82 -26.00 46.26
C GLU A 282 27.59 -25.86 47.77
N THR A 283 26.40 -25.41 48.21
CA THR A 283 26.02 -25.39 49.64
C THR A 283 25.97 -26.80 50.23
N THR A 284 25.50 -27.79 49.47
CA THR A 284 25.48 -29.20 49.88
C THR A 284 26.88 -29.77 49.99
N LEU A 285 27.77 -29.48 49.04
CA LEU A 285 29.19 -29.87 49.07
C LEU A 285 29.94 -29.22 50.24
N LEU A 286 29.73 -27.93 50.49
CA LEU A 286 30.29 -27.22 51.63
C LEU A 286 29.82 -27.83 52.96
N THR A 287 28.52 -28.09 53.11
CA THR A 287 27.94 -28.75 54.29
C THR A 287 28.52 -30.15 54.50
N LYS A 288 28.70 -30.92 53.42
CA LYS A 288 29.34 -32.25 53.45
C LYS A 288 30.83 -32.15 53.85
N ALA A 289 31.56 -31.17 53.35
CA ALA A 289 32.96 -30.93 53.69
C ALA A 289 33.14 -30.54 55.17
N GLN A 290 32.28 -29.65 55.69
CA GLN A 290 32.23 -29.27 57.11
C GLN A 290 31.94 -30.50 57.99
N ASN A 291 30.91 -31.29 57.66
CA ASN A 291 30.60 -32.52 58.38
C ASN A 291 31.76 -33.54 58.34
N LEU A 292 32.47 -33.68 57.22
CA LEU A 292 33.64 -34.56 57.12
C LEU A 292 34.81 -34.07 57.99
N TYR A 293 35.04 -32.76 58.04
CA TYR A 293 36.04 -32.14 58.91
C TYR A 293 35.74 -32.39 60.39
N ASP A 294 34.51 -32.11 60.84
CA ASP A 294 34.10 -32.28 62.24
C ASP A 294 34.15 -33.75 62.68
N ASN A 295 33.69 -34.68 61.83
CA ASN A 295 33.82 -36.12 62.07
C ASN A 295 35.30 -36.54 62.15
N GLY A 296 36.17 -35.98 61.31
CA GLY A 296 37.61 -36.21 61.36
C GLY A 296 38.24 -35.73 62.67
N VAL A 297 37.90 -34.52 63.13
CA VAL A 297 38.34 -33.97 64.42
C VAL A 297 37.85 -34.84 65.59
N ALA A 298 36.57 -35.23 65.60
CA ALA A 298 36.02 -36.11 66.63
C ALA A 298 36.73 -37.48 66.66
N ALA A 299 36.98 -38.09 65.51
CA ALA A 299 37.74 -39.34 65.41
C ALA A 299 39.17 -39.20 65.95
N LEU A 300 39.87 -38.11 65.63
CA LEU A 300 41.21 -37.82 66.16
C LEU A 300 41.21 -37.59 67.68
N GLN A 301 40.17 -36.96 68.23
CA GLN A 301 39.99 -36.82 69.68
C GLN A 301 39.77 -38.19 70.36
N ILE A 302 38.91 -39.04 69.79
CA ILE A 302 38.67 -40.41 70.29
C ILE A 302 39.95 -41.25 70.25
N LEU A 303 40.72 -41.19 69.15
CA LEU A 303 41.99 -41.91 69.04
C LEU A 303 43.02 -41.44 70.09
N ASN A 304 43.08 -40.14 70.37
CA ASN A 304 43.93 -39.61 71.45
C ASN A 304 43.47 -40.07 72.84
N LEU A 305 42.16 -40.08 73.12
CA LEU A 305 41.60 -40.59 74.37
C LEU A 305 41.82 -42.09 74.55
N GLN A 306 41.68 -42.89 73.49
CA GLN A 306 42.00 -44.32 73.49
C GLN A 306 43.48 -44.53 73.77
N ARG A 307 44.39 -43.79 73.10
CA ARG A 307 45.84 -43.87 73.33
C ARG A 307 46.20 -43.52 74.77
N SER A 308 45.61 -42.46 75.33
CA SER A 308 45.80 -42.06 76.73
C SER A 308 45.28 -43.12 77.71
N SER A 309 44.13 -43.72 77.42
CA SER A 309 43.54 -44.80 78.22
C SER A 309 44.39 -46.08 78.19
N ILE A 310 44.96 -46.42 77.02
CA ILE A 310 45.91 -47.54 76.86
C ILE A 310 47.19 -47.26 77.66
N ILE A 311 47.76 -46.04 77.60
CA ILE A 311 48.93 -45.66 78.40
C ILE A 311 48.63 -45.78 79.89
N THR A 312 47.47 -45.28 80.34
CA THR A 312 47.02 -45.38 81.75
C THR A 312 46.83 -46.84 82.18
N MET A 313 46.29 -47.69 81.32
CA MET A 313 46.13 -49.13 81.57
C MET A 313 47.49 -49.84 81.66
N ILE A 314 48.43 -49.51 80.76
CA ILE A 314 49.81 -50.04 80.79
C ILE A 314 50.52 -49.60 82.08
N GLN A 315 50.38 -48.34 82.50
CA GLN A 315 50.97 -47.83 83.74
C GLN A 315 50.43 -48.56 84.98
N LYS A 316 49.12 -48.83 85.05
CA LYS A 316 48.50 -49.64 86.11
C LYS A 316 48.97 -51.09 86.10
N ILE A 317 49.07 -51.73 84.93
CA ILE A 317 49.56 -53.11 84.79
C ILE A 317 51.05 -53.21 85.17
N ALA A 318 51.83 -52.17 84.86
CA ALA A 318 53.26 -52.08 85.20
C ALA A 318 53.54 -51.66 86.66
N GLY A 319 52.50 -51.42 87.48
CA GLY A 319 52.65 -51.06 88.89
C GLY A 319 53.27 -49.68 89.14
N LEU A 320 53.15 -48.77 88.18
CA LEU A 320 53.74 -47.41 88.24
C LEU A 320 52.76 -46.33 88.73
N LEU A 321 51.49 -46.70 88.98
CA LEU A 321 50.41 -45.91 89.58
C LEU A 321 49.47 -46.82 90.38
#